data_AF-A0A7X0FJ79-F1
#
_entry.id   AF-A0A7X0FJ79-F1
#
_cell.length_a   1.000
_cell.length_b   1.000
_cell.length_c   1.000
_cell.angle_alpha   90.00
_cell.angle_beta   90.00
_cell.angle_gamma   90.00
#
_symmetry.space_group_name_H-M   'P 1'
#
loop_
_entity.id
_entity.type
_entity.pdbx_description
1 polymer ?
#
loop_
_entity_poly.entity_id
_entity_poly.type
_entity_poly.pdbx_seq_one_letter_code
_entity_poly.pdbx_strand_id
1 'polypeptide(L)'
;MPVGWPMASGRVLMYACTVREGGRVDGRVLGALGIVLRWDALAQTIVRRTPLSGSERGRSRVCIVDARGEMLDDSAGRMLQDRLDFDGRDALFKQPRSAPDDRPRGPIALHRACRRAEPRTYRTGWHSPILQVL
;
A
#
# COMPACT_ATOMS: atom_id res chain seq x y z
N MET A 1 8.43 7.41 38.71
CA MET A 1 8.68 6.20 37.88
C MET A 1 8.36 6.58 36.44
N PRO A 2 9.31 6.50 35.48
CA PRO A 2 8.99 6.82 34.11
C PRO A 2 8.02 5.76 33.58
N VAL A 3 6.87 6.19 33.08
CA VAL A 3 5.93 5.32 32.37
C VAL A 3 6.60 5.00 31.04
N GLY A 4 7.37 3.92 31.01
CA GLY A 4 7.94 3.39 29.77
C GLY A 4 6.78 2.95 28.89
N TRP A 5 6.48 3.71 27.84
CA TRP A 5 5.53 3.28 26.82
C TRP A 5 6.06 1.97 26.23
N PRO A 6 5.28 0.89 26.16
CA PRO A 6 5.73 -0.33 25.49
C PRO A 6 5.93 0.01 24.01
N MET A 7 7.19 0.19 23.62
CA MET A 7 7.55 0.25 22.22
C MET A 7 7.34 -1.16 21.69
N ALA A 8 6.22 -1.38 21.01
CA ALA A 8 6.02 -2.59 20.23
C ALA A 8 7.14 -2.65 19.18
N SER A 9 8.04 -3.63 19.29
CA SER A 9 8.99 -3.92 18.22
C SER A 9 8.23 -4.37 16.98
N GLY A 10 8.44 -3.70 15.85
CA GLY A 10 7.78 -4.03 14.59
C GLY A 10 7.68 -2.84 13.65
N ARG A 11 7.15 -3.08 12.45
CA ARG A 11 6.92 -2.02 11.47
C ARG A 11 5.61 -1.31 11.79
N VAL A 12 5.60 0.01 11.55
CA VAL A 12 4.42 0.86 11.78
C VAL A 12 4.10 1.68 10.55
N LEU A 13 2.81 1.92 10.33
CA LEU A 13 2.31 2.93 9.40
C LEU A 13 1.72 4.07 10.22
N MET A 14 2.25 5.28 10.02
CA MET A 14 1.76 6.48 10.69
C MET A 14 1.07 7.39 9.69
N TYR A 15 -0.20 7.69 9.96
CA TYR A 15 -0.90 8.80 9.30
C TYR A 15 -0.85 10.01 10.24
N ALA A 16 -0.44 11.17 9.72
CA ALA A 16 -0.38 12.39 10.50
C ALA A 16 -1.01 13.55 9.75
N CYS A 17 -1.75 14.41 10.46
CA CYS A 17 -2.28 15.65 9.92
C CYS A 17 -1.97 16.82 10.86
N THR A 18 -1.85 18.02 10.29
CA THR A 18 -1.64 19.24 11.06
C THR A 18 -2.93 19.69 11.74
N VAL A 19 -2.86 20.00 13.03
CA VAL A 19 -3.95 20.63 13.79
C VAL A 19 -3.75 22.14 13.76
N ARG A 20 -4.78 22.87 13.32
CA ARG A 20 -4.75 24.33 13.16
C ARG A 20 -5.84 24.99 13.98
N GLU A 21 -5.57 26.22 14.41
CA GLU A 21 -6.48 27.02 15.20
C GLU A 21 -7.85 27.18 14.53
N GLY A 22 -8.91 26.88 15.29
CA GLY A 22 -10.29 26.91 14.79
C GLY A 22 -10.58 25.94 13.65
N GLY A 23 -9.72 24.94 13.39
CA GLY A 23 -9.89 24.01 12.27
C GLY A 23 -9.71 24.65 10.88
N ARG A 24 -9.19 25.88 10.81
CA ARG A 24 -9.02 26.62 9.54
C ARG A 24 -7.78 26.12 8.78
N VAL A 25 -7.91 25.94 7.47
CA VAL A 25 -6.80 25.47 6.59
C VAL A 25 -5.60 26.43 6.62
N ASP A 26 -5.88 27.72 6.72
CA ASP A 26 -4.93 28.84 6.82
C ASP A 26 -4.66 29.27 8.28
N GLY A 27 -5.32 28.63 9.26
CA GLY A 27 -5.15 28.95 10.68
C GLY A 27 -3.75 28.63 11.21
N ARG A 28 -3.36 29.27 12.31
CA ARG A 28 -2.07 29.03 12.97
C ARG A 28 -1.92 27.55 13.31
N VAL A 29 -0.73 26.99 13.04
CA VAL A 29 -0.40 25.61 13.41
C VAL A 29 -0.31 25.47 14.93
N LEU A 30 -1.08 24.53 15.48
CA LEU A 30 -1.10 24.21 16.91
C LEU A 30 -0.33 22.93 17.22
N GLY A 31 -0.27 21.98 16.27
CA GLY A 31 0.41 20.71 16.44
C GLY A 31 0.09 19.72 15.32
N ALA A 32 0.25 18.43 15.60
CA ALA A 32 -0.10 17.35 14.69
C ALA A 32 -0.87 16.24 15.43
N LEU A 33 -1.84 15.64 14.74
CA LEU A 33 -2.54 14.43 15.18
C LEU A 33 -2.00 13.25 14.38
N GLY A 34 -1.51 12.23 15.08
CA GLY A 34 -0.96 11.01 14.49
C GLY A 34 -1.79 9.77 14.86
N ILE A 35 -1.98 8.88 13.88
CA ILE A 35 -2.52 7.54 14.08
C ILE A 35 -1.42 6.54 13.74
N VAL A 36 -1.03 5.71 14.70
CA VAL A 36 0.00 4.68 14.54
C VAL A 36 -0.67 3.31 14.41
N LEU A 37 -0.42 2.63 13.29
CA LEU A 37 -0.96 1.32 12.97
C LEU A 37 0.17 0.30 12.94
N ARG A 38 -0.06 -0.88 13.52
CA ARG A 38 0.85 -2.03 13.38
C ARG A 38 0.82 -2.51 11.93
N TRP A 39 1.89 -2.27 11.18
CA TRP A 39 1.98 -2.58 9.76
C TRP A 39 1.74 -4.06 9.50
N ASP A 40 2.43 -4.91 10.24
CA ASP A 40 2.43 -6.36 10.03
C ASP A 40 1.02 -6.99 10.14
N ALA A 41 0.17 -6.45 11.03
CA ALA A 41 -1.21 -6.91 11.17
C ALA A 41 -2.13 -6.33 10.09
N LEU A 42 -1.94 -5.04 9.77
CA LEU A 42 -2.74 -4.33 8.78
C LEU A 42 -2.50 -4.87 7.36
N ALA A 43 -1.24 -4.95 6.94
CA ALA A 43 -0.85 -5.33 5.60
C ALA A 43 -1.23 -6.78 5.29
N GLN A 44 -0.98 -7.70 6.23
CA GLN A 44 -1.44 -9.09 6.14
C GLN A 44 -2.97 -9.20 6.00
N THR A 45 -3.73 -8.37 6.74
CA THR A 45 -5.18 -8.33 6.61
C THR A 45 -5.59 -7.89 5.20
N ILE A 46 -4.95 -6.86 4.65
CA ILE A 46 -5.23 -6.34 3.30
C ILE A 46 -4.95 -7.41 2.23
N VAL A 47 -3.74 -7.96 2.20
CA VAL A 47 -3.32 -8.89 1.14
C VAL A 47 -4.10 -10.21 1.19
N ARG A 48 -4.50 -10.67 2.38
CA ARG A 48 -5.29 -11.91 2.54
C ARG A 48 -6.79 -11.72 2.30
N ARG A 49 -7.37 -10.60 2.73
CA ARG A 49 -8.82 -10.35 2.62
C ARG A 49 -9.24 -9.61 1.34
N THR A 50 -8.30 -9.31 0.44
CA THR A 50 -8.63 -8.80 -0.89
C THR A 50 -9.62 -9.76 -1.57
N PRO A 51 -10.77 -9.30 -2.09
CA PRO A 51 -11.81 -10.18 -2.61
C PRO A 51 -11.37 -10.81 -3.95
N LEU A 52 -10.93 -12.07 -3.87
CA LEU A 52 -10.62 -12.95 -5.00
C LEU A 52 -11.27 -14.30 -4.72
N SER A 53 -11.83 -14.92 -5.75
CA SER A 53 -12.29 -16.32 -5.68
C SER A 53 -11.12 -17.27 -5.39
N GLY A 54 -11.42 -18.50 -4.98
CA GLY A 54 -10.38 -19.50 -4.68
C GLY A 54 -9.48 -19.81 -5.88
N SER A 55 -10.06 -19.92 -7.08
CA SER A 55 -9.33 -20.13 -8.33
C SER A 55 -8.45 -18.94 -8.70
N GLU A 56 -8.96 -17.72 -8.61
CA GLU A 56 -8.20 -16.49 -8.84
C GLU A 56 -7.03 -16.37 -7.86
N ARG A 57 -7.27 -16.66 -6.57
CA ARG A 57 -6.24 -16.57 -5.54
C ARG A 57 -5.11 -17.57 -5.77
N GLY A 58 -5.42 -18.79 -6.22
CA GLY A 58 -4.39 -19.82 -6.49
C GLY A 58 -3.40 -19.41 -7.59
N ARG A 59 -3.81 -18.54 -8.50
CA ARG A 59 -2.99 -18.03 -9.62
C ARG A 59 -2.53 -16.58 -9.44
N SER A 60 -2.84 -15.95 -8.31
CA SER A 60 -2.59 -14.52 -8.07
C SER A 60 -1.72 -14.26 -6.84
N ARG A 61 -0.92 -13.20 -6.92
CA ARG A 61 -0.19 -12.60 -5.79
C ARG A 61 -0.68 -11.17 -5.61
N VAL A 62 -1.26 -10.90 -4.44
CA VAL A 62 -1.69 -9.56 -4.05
C VAL A 62 -0.51 -8.88 -3.37
N CYS A 63 -0.13 -7.70 -3.86
CA CYS A 63 1.06 -7.00 -3.41
C CYS A 63 0.73 -5.59 -2.90
N ILE A 64 1.56 -5.07 -2.02
CA ILE A 64 1.69 -3.65 -1.70
C ILE A 64 3.13 -3.27 -2.01
N VAL A 65 3.32 -2.24 -2.85
CA VAL A 65 4.63 -1.74 -3.24
C VAL A 65 4.75 -0.24 -3.07
N ASP A 66 5.97 0.23 -2.91
CA ASP A 66 6.25 1.66 -2.99
C ASP A 66 6.30 2.14 -4.47
N ALA A 67 6.58 3.43 -4.67
CA ALA A 67 6.68 4.03 -6.01
C ALA A 67 7.86 3.49 -6.84
N ARG A 68 8.87 2.87 -6.20
CA ARG A 68 10.03 2.25 -6.85
C ARG A 68 9.83 0.75 -7.09
N GLY A 69 8.67 0.20 -6.74
CA GLY A 69 8.34 -1.22 -6.86
C GLY A 69 8.85 -2.10 -5.72
N GLU A 70 9.42 -1.55 -4.65
CA GLU A 70 9.88 -2.33 -3.49
C GLU A 70 8.69 -2.99 -2.78
N MET A 71 8.82 -4.28 -2.43
CA MET A 71 7.75 -5.05 -1.82
C MET A 71 7.53 -4.67 -0.35
N LEU A 72 6.44 -3.96 -0.07
CA LEU A 72 6.05 -3.55 1.28
C LEU A 72 5.24 -4.61 2.03
N ASP A 73 4.46 -5.44 1.32
CA ASP A 73 3.89 -6.72 1.78
C ASP A 73 3.26 -7.47 0.59
N ASP A 74 2.99 -8.77 0.75
CA ASP A 74 2.27 -9.56 -0.23
C ASP A 74 1.51 -10.77 0.35
N SER A 75 0.69 -11.39 -0.49
CA SER A 75 -0.04 -12.62 -0.13
C SER A 75 0.85 -13.88 -0.06
N ALA A 76 2.13 -13.78 -0.41
CA ALA A 76 3.10 -14.88 -0.37
C ALA A 76 4.00 -14.86 0.89
N GLY A 77 3.90 -13.82 1.72
CA GLY A 77 4.74 -13.62 2.90
C GLY A 77 6.17 -13.15 2.60
N ARG A 78 6.44 -12.59 1.41
CA ARG A 78 7.79 -12.19 0.95
C ARG A 78 8.03 -10.68 1.07
N MET A 79 7.64 -10.12 2.20
CA MET A 79 7.81 -8.70 2.51
C MET A 79 9.30 -8.30 2.53
N LEU A 80 9.67 -7.22 1.83
CA LEU A 80 11.04 -6.71 1.68
C LEU A 80 12.05 -7.71 1.10
N GLN A 81 11.58 -8.79 0.48
CA GLN A 81 12.43 -9.82 -0.14
C GLN A 81 12.42 -9.75 -1.67
N ASP A 82 11.59 -8.89 -2.25
CA ASP A 82 11.31 -8.87 -3.67
C ASP A 82 11.09 -7.43 -4.16
N ARG A 83 11.22 -7.23 -5.47
CA ARG A 83 10.93 -5.97 -6.15
C ARG A 83 10.13 -6.24 -7.40
N LEU A 84 9.02 -5.52 -7.53
CA LEU A 84 8.20 -5.56 -8.73
C LEU A 84 8.90 -4.78 -9.85
N ASP A 85 9.42 -5.53 -10.82
CA ASP A 85 10.18 -5.00 -11.96
C ASP A 85 9.66 -5.61 -13.27
N PHE A 86 9.17 -4.77 -14.18
CA PHE A 86 8.71 -5.15 -15.51
C PHE A 86 8.61 -3.93 -16.42
N ASP A 87 8.74 -4.17 -17.73
CA ASP A 87 8.59 -3.14 -18.75
C ASP A 87 7.18 -2.52 -18.72
N GLY A 88 7.10 -1.20 -18.54
CA GLY A 88 5.83 -0.47 -18.45
C GLY A 88 5.32 -0.21 -17.04
N ARG A 89 6.02 -0.66 -15.99
CA ARG A 89 5.65 -0.40 -14.58
C ARG A 89 5.41 1.07 -14.28
N ASP A 90 6.31 1.94 -14.70
CA ASP A 90 6.21 3.38 -14.43
C ASP A 90 5.02 4.02 -15.15
N ALA A 91 4.66 3.51 -16.33
CA ALA A 91 3.49 3.95 -17.07
C ALA A 91 2.21 3.53 -16.32
N LEU A 92 2.13 2.28 -15.91
CA LEU A 92 1.03 1.74 -15.11
C LEU A 92 0.88 2.48 -13.76
N PHE A 93 1.96 2.76 -13.03
CA PHE A 93 1.89 3.47 -11.75
C PHE A 93 1.37 4.91 -11.90
N LYS A 94 1.49 5.50 -13.09
CA LYS A 94 0.93 6.82 -13.42
C LYS A 94 -0.54 6.75 -13.82
N GLN A 95 -1.06 5.59 -14.21
CA GLN A 95 -2.45 5.46 -14.65
C GLN A 95 -3.43 5.65 -13.47
N PRO A 96 -4.61 6.25 -13.70
CA PRO A 96 -5.66 6.36 -12.70
C PRO A 96 -6.23 4.97 -12.34
N ARG A 97 -6.84 4.88 -11.16
CA ARG A 97 -7.49 3.65 -10.66
C ARG A 97 -8.37 3.05 -11.76
N SER A 98 -8.29 1.73 -11.95
CA SER A 98 -9.06 0.92 -12.93
C SER A 98 -8.49 0.81 -14.34
N ALA A 99 -7.22 1.12 -14.56
CA ALA A 99 -6.64 0.91 -15.88
C ALA A 99 -6.62 -0.59 -16.26
N PRO A 100 -6.94 -0.91 -17.53
CA PRO A 100 -7.05 -2.28 -18.01
C PRO A 100 -5.72 -3.02 -17.98
N ASP A 101 -5.84 -4.36 -17.96
CA ASP A 101 -4.82 -5.42 -18.06
C ASP A 101 -3.60 -5.01 -18.92
N ASP A 102 -2.60 -4.38 -18.30
CA ASP A 102 -1.29 -4.24 -18.95
C ASP A 102 -0.62 -5.61 -18.85
N ARG A 103 -0.52 -6.30 -19.98
CA ARG A 103 0.24 -7.54 -20.11
C ARG A 103 1.70 -7.17 -20.29
N PRO A 104 2.56 -7.21 -19.25
CA PRO A 104 3.99 -7.14 -19.50
C PRO A 104 4.35 -8.35 -20.38
N ARG A 105 5.26 -8.16 -21.35
CA ARG A 105 5.78 -9.27 -22.16
C ARG A 105 6.50 -10.25 -21.21
N GLY A 106 5.83 -11.35 -20.85
CA GLY A 106 6.30 -12.38 -19.94
C GLY A 106 5.16 -13.32 -19.50
N PRO A 107 5.43 -14.37 -18.70
CA PRO A 107 4.42 -15.34 -18.25
C PRO A 107 3.45 -14.80 -17.18
N ILE A 108 3.58 -13.54 -16.78
CA ILE A 108 2.80 -12.89 -15.72
C ILE A 108 1.91 -11.83 -16.35
N ALA A 109 0.58 -11.99 -16.25
CA ALA A 109 -0.35 -10.90 -16.53
C ALA A 109 -0.56 -10.07 -15.26
N LEU A 110 -0.41 -8.75 -15.36
CA LEU A 110 -0.77 -7.86 -14.27
C LEU A 110 -2.21 -7.40 -14.49
N HIS A 111 -3.13 -7.94 -13.69
CA HIS A 111 -4.55 -7.72 -13.96
C HIS A 111 -5.12 -6.43 -13.37
N ARG A 112 -4.49 -5.87 -12.33
CA ARG A 112 -5.01 -4.68 -11.67
C ARG A 112 -3.97 -3.97 -10.82
N ALA A 113 -3.64 -2.72 -11.16
CA ALA A 113 -2.96 -1.80 -10.26
C ALA A 113 -3.96 -0.79 -9.71
N CYS A 114 -4.28 -0.91 -8.43
CA CYS A 114 -5.04 0.13 -7.74
C CYS A 114 -4.04 1.12 -7.14
N ARG A 115 -3.99 2.34 -7.69
CA ARG A 115 -3.59 3.49 -6.87
C ARG A 115 -4.75 3.72 -5.91
N ARG A 116 -4.51 3.57 -4.61
CA ARG A 116 -5.57 3.76 -3.60
C ARG A 116 -6.15 5.16 -3.78
N ALA A 117 -7.47 5.25 -3.94
CA ALA A 117 -8.19 6.50 -3.79
C ALA A 117 -8.10 6.87 -2.32
N GLU A 118 -7.05 7.58 -1.95
CA GLU A 118 -6.95 8.15 -0.62
C GLU A 118 -8.05 9.22 -0.54
N PRO A 119 -8.87 9.27 0.53
CA PRO A 119 -9.60 10.50 0.83
C PRO A 119 -8.54 11.62 0.82
N ARG A 120 -8.91 12.81 0.32
CA ARG A 120 -8.06 13.98 -0.01
C ARG A 120 -6.97 14.40 1.00
N THR A 121 -6.82 13.70 2.10
CA THR A 121 -6.05 14.00 3.29
C THR A 121 -4.71 13.26 3.43
N TYR A 122 -4.42 12.19 2.68
CA TYR A 122 -3.13 11.47 2.77
C TYR A 122 -2.58 11.09 1.39
N ARG A 123 -1.26 10.93 1.29
CA ARG A 123 -0.58 10.48 0.07
C ARG A 123 0.63 9.62 0.45
N THR A 124 0.49 8.32 0.31
CA THR A 124 1.55 7.34 0.63
C THR A 124 2.53 7.12 -0.52
N GLY A 125 2.06 7.32 -1.77
CA GLY A 125 2.83 6.94 -2.96
C GLY A 125 2.91 5.42 -3.16
N TRP A 126 2.12 4.64 -2.43
CA TRP A 126 2.09 3.19 -2.55
C TRP A 126 1.08 2.72 -3.61
N HIS A 127 1.37 1.56 -4.18
CA HIS A 127 0.55 0.89 -5.18
C HIS A 127 0.16 -0.49 -4.69
N SER A 128 -1.05 -0.96 -5.04
CA SER A 128 -1.48 -2.33 -4.72
C SER A 128 -1.76 -3.14 -6.00
N PRO A 129 -0.71 -3.70 -6.64
CA PRO A 129 -0.86 -4.55 -7.81
C PRO A 129 -1.31 -5.96 -7.45
N ILE A 130 -2.09 -6.58 -8.34
CA ILE A 130 -2.41 -8.02 -8.32
C ILE A 130 -1.72 -8.66 -9.52
N LEU A 131 -0.70 -9.47 -9.25
CA LEU A 131 0.06 -10.22 -10.25
C LEU A 131 -0.63 -11.55 -10.48
N GLN A 132 -0.86 -11.96 -11.72
CA GLN A 132 -1.50 -13.24 -12.04
C GLN A 132 -0.67 -14.02 -13.06
N VAL A 133 -0.45 -15.32 -12.82
CA VAL A 133 0.15 -16.19 -13.83
C VAL A 133 -0.95 -16.62 -14.82
N LEU A 134 -0.68 -16.55 -16.12
CA LEU A 134 -1.64 -16.91 -17.18
C LEU A 134 -1.78 -18.42 -17.37
#